data_AF-A0A7J9XM71-F1
#
_entry.id   AF-A0A7J9XM71-F1
#
_cell.length_a   1.000
_cell.length_b   1.000
_cell.length_c   1.000
_cell.angle_alpha   90.00
_cell.angle_beta   90.00
_cell.angle_gamma   90.00
#
_symmetry.space_group_name_H-M   'P 1'
#
loop_
_entity.id
_entity.type
_entity.pdbx_description
1 polymer ?
#
loop_
_entity_poly.entity_id
_entity_poly.type
_entity_poly.pdbx_seq_one_letter_code
_entity_poly.pdbx_strand_id
1 'polypeptide(L)'
;MDEPAEQSDALRRLRAFTEWAGDGRKLTQTGRIRLTDARTLVPLLDTGDTIDPVIGDRRFKTQSTQELPGLNLIVDWARAIRLVRVVKGRIAAVQKNRALLRRPLELWDRAFEVFGSLGETICYGDTPLSVEFEPAMDALLSSLYGGPLRIDEACAVTWEAATLPYAIERAPVAH
;
A
#
# COMPACT_ATOMS: atom_id res chain seq x y z
N MET A 1 3.12 0.85 26.07
CA MET A 1 3.83 1.77 25.18
C MET A 1 3.23 1.55 23.79
N ASP A 2 1.91 1.72 23.69
CA ASP A 2 1.10 1.13 22.59
C ASP A 2 0.32 2.22 21.83
N GLU A 3 0.36 3.45 22.37
CA GLU A 3 -0.40 4.62 21.94
C GLU A 3 -0.18 5.02 20.46
N PRO A 4 1.04 4.93 19.88
CA PRO A 4 1.24 5.22 18.46
C PRO A 4 0.62 4.17 17.53
N ALA A 5 0.63 2.89 17.91
CA ALA A 5 0.10 1.80 17.09
C ALA A 5 -1.45 1.81 17.11
N GLU A 6 -2.06 2.17 18.24
CA GLU A 6 -3.50 2.33 18.35
C GLU A 6 -4.05 3.49 17.52
N GLN A 7 -3.26 4.56 17.35
CA GLN A 7 -3.61 5.75 16.56
C GLN A 7 -3.27 5.63 15.07
N SER A 8 -2.66 4.51 14.64
CA SER A 8 -2.26 4.31 13.24
C SER A 8 -3.46 4.13 12.31
N ASP A 9 -3.60 5.05 11.36
CA ASP A 9 -4.60 4.94 10.28
C ASP A 9 -4.44 3.69 9.44
N ALA A 10 -3.21 3.23 9.21
CA ALA A 10 -2.95 2.00 8.47
C ALA A 10 -3.59 0.80 9.19
N LEU A 11 -3.39 0.68 10.50
CA LEU A 11 -3.97 -0.43 11.26
C LEU A 11 -5.50 -0.32 11.37
N ARG A 12 -6.04 0.90 11.51
CA ARG A 12 -7.50 1.15 11.46
C ARG A 12 -8.08 0.67 10.14
N ARG A 13 -7.47 1.04 9.00
CA ARG A 13 -7.88 0.64 7.65
C ARG A 13 -7.81 -0.88 7.45
N LEU A 14 -6.71 -1.52 7.84
CA LEU A 14 -6.54 -2.97 7.75
C LEU A 14 -7.60 -3.74 8.56
N ARG A 15 -7.91 -3.26 9.78
CA ARG A 15 -8.99 -3.81 10.61
C ARG A 15 -10.34 -3.67 9.93
N ALA A 16 -10.72 -2.46 9.55
CA ALA A 16 -12.01 -2.18 8.94
C ALA A 16 -12.22 -2.96 7.62
N PHE A 17 -11.17 -3.06 6.80
CA PHE A 17 -11.23 -3.84 5.56
C PHE A 17 -11.40 -5.35 5.82
N THR A 18 -10.68 -5.88 6.82
CA THR A 18 -10.78 -7.30 7.19
C THR A 18 -12.17 -7.64 7.74
N GLU A 19 -12.73 -6.76 8.55
CA GLU A 19 -14.10 -6.89 9.06
C GLU A 19 -15.15 -6.80 7.95
N TRP A 20 -14.98 -5.85 7.02
CA TRP A 20 -15.83 -5.74 5.85
C TRP A 20 -15.80 -7.02 5.00
N ALA A 21 -14.61 -7.60 4.79
CA ALA A 21 -14.45 -8.82 4.01
C ALA A 21 -15.22 -10.00 4.63
N GLY A 22 -15.19 -10.14 5.96
CA GLY A 22 -15.96 -11.13 6.71
C GLY A 22 -15.87 -12.54 6.12
N ASP A 23 -17.02 -13.21 5.95
CA ASP A 23 -17.09 -14.55 5.37
C ASP A 23 -16.90 -14.60 3.85
N GLY A 24 -16.76 -13.43 3.21
CA GLY A 24 -16.38 -13.31 1.81
C GLY A 24 -17.20 -12.30 1.04
N ARG A 25 -16.54 -11.49 0.22
CA ARG A 25 -17.15 -10.54 -0.73
C ARG A 25 -16.80 -10.95 -2.15
N LYS A 26 -17.77 -10.83 -3.08
CA LYS A 26 -17.55 -11.25 -4.46
C LYS A 26 -16.58 -10.28 -5.15
N LEU A 27 -15.59 -10.82 -5.85
CA LEU A 27 -14.72 -10.05 -6.72
C LEU A 27 -15.34 -9.95 -8.14
N THR A 28 -14.71 -9.17 -9.00
CA THR A 28 -14.91 -9.23 -10.45
C THR A 28 -14.30 -10.52 -11.01
N GLN A 29 -14.55 -10.82 -12.29
CA GLN A 29 -13.92 -11.96 -12.97
C GLN A 29 -12.39 -11.84 -13.01
N THR A 30 -11.86 -10.62 -13.05
CA THR A 30 -10.42 -10.33 -13.00
C THR A 30 -9.86 -10.26 -11.58
N GLY A 31 -10.63 -10.67 -10.57
CA GLY A 31 -10.16 -10.72 -9.17
C GLY A 31 -10.09 -9.38 -8.46
N ARG A 32 -10.73 -8.33 -8.98
CA ARG A 32 -10.73 -6.98 -8.38
C ARG A 32 -11.93 -6.76 -7.47
N ILE A 33 -11.80 -5.82 -6.53
CA ILE A 33 -12.96 -5.29 -5.79
C ILE A 33 -13.95 -4.70 -6.80
N ARG A 34 -15.25 -4.94 -6.60
CA ARG A 34 -16.29 -4.39 -7.47
C ARG A 34 -16.42 -2.89 -7.26
N LEU A 35 -16.71 -2.12 -8.32
CA LEU A 35 -16.95 -0.67 -8.18
C LEU A 35 -18.12 -0.34 -7.24
N THR A 36 -19.10 -1.23 -7.10
CA THR A 36 -20.19 -1.08 -6.11
C THR A 36 -19.66 -1.15 -4.68
N ASP A 37 -18.76 -2.09 -4.42
CA ASP A 37 -18.13 -2.27 -3.10
C ASP A 37 -17.12 -1.15 -2.83
N ALA A 38 -16.39 -0.70 -3.85
CA ALA A 38 -15.45 0.43 -3.75
C ALA A 38 -16.14 1.71 -3.29
N ARG A 39 -17.37 2.00 -3.76
CA ARG A 39 -18.17 3.15 -3.29
C ARG A 39 -18.47 3.11 -1.79
N THR A 40 -18.47 1.92 -1.18
CA THR A 40 -18.59 1.76 0.28
C THR A 40 -17.23 1.81 0.96
N LEU A 41 -16.22 1.16 0.36
CA LEU A 41 -14.90 0.99 0.96
C LEU A 41 -14.06 2.27 0.97
N VAL A 42 -14.07 3.06 -0.10
CA VAL A 42 -13.31 4.31 -0.19
C VAL A 42 -13.60 5.25 0.99
N PRO A 43 -14.86 5.59 1.30
CA PRO A 43 -15.15 6.42 2.48
C PRO A 43 -14.95 5.68 3.81
N LEU A 44 -15.23 4.37 3.90
CA LEU A 44 -15.03 3.60 5.14
C LEU A 44 -13.57 3.57 5.58
N LEU A 45 -12.68 3.36 4.60
CA LEU A 45 -11.25 3.27 4.83
C LEU A 45 -10.59 4.65 4.79
N ASP A 46 -11.27 5.66 4.26
CA ASP A 46 -10.70 6.98 4.02
C ASP A 46 -9.40 6.86 3.21
N THR A 47 -9.49 6.27 2.01
CA THR A 47 -8.32 5.99 1.17
C THR A 47 -7.82 7.20 0.38
N GLY A 48 -8.57 8.30 0.39
CA GLY A 48 -8.30 9.47 -0.45
C GLY A 48 -8.64 9.28 -1.95
N ASP A 49 -9.06 8.09 -2.36
CA ASP A 49 -9.46 7.86 -3.75
C ASP A 49 -10.76 8.62 -4.06
N THR A 50 -10.87 9.13 -5.29
CA THR A 50 -12.11 9.75 -5.77
C THR A 50 -12.71 8.90 -6.88
N ILE A 51 -13.94 8.42 -6.67
CA ILE A 51 -14.71 7.72 -7.71
C ILE A 51 -15.47 8.75 -8.54
N ASP A 52 -15.40 8.58 -9.85
CA ASP A 52 -16.01 9.46 -10.84
C ASP A 52 -15.62 10.95 -10.66
N PRO A 53 -14.31 11.29 -10.59
CA PRO A 53 -13.83 12.62 -10.25
C PRO A 53 -14.33 13.69 -11.23
N VAL A 54 -14.55 14.89 -10.71
CA VAL A 54 -14.91 16.08 -11.50
C VAL A 54 -13.68 16.95 -11.60
N ILE A 55 -13.20 17.19 -12.83
CA ILE A 55 -12.04 18.04 -13.12
C ILE A 55 -12.52 19.12 -14.07
N GLY A 56 -12.52 20.38 -13.59
CA GLY A 56 -13.19 21.47 -14.30
C GLY A 56 -14.70 21.25 -14.37
N ASP A 57 -15.26 21.28 -15.58
CA ASP A 57 -16.67 21.06 -15.88
C ASP A 57 -17.00 19.60 -16.25
N ARG A 58 -16.00 18.72 -16.30
CA ARG A 58 -16.15 17.34 -16.78
C ARG A 58 -16.04 16.31 -15.66
N ARG A 59 -16.99 15.36 -15.68
CA ARG A 59 -16.93 14.14 -14.87
C ARG A 59 -16.20 13.03 -15.64
N PHE A 60 -15.19 12.44 -15.01
CA PHE A 60 -14.44 11.31 -15.56
C PHE A 60 -14.93 10.05 -14.88
N LYS A 61 -15.60 9.17 -15.62
CA LYS A 61 -16.14 7.93 -15.04
C LYS A 61 -15.02 6.95 -14.74
N THR A 62 -14.92 6.49 -13.50
CA THR A 62 -14.01 5.41 -13.08
C THR A 62 -14.50 4.10 -13.68
N GLN A 63 -13.66 3.47 -14.52
CA GLN A 63 -14.04 2.23 -15.21
C GLN A 63 -13.70 0.99 -14.40
N SER A 64 -12.64 1.07 -13.59
CA SER A 64 -12.11 -0.04 -12.81
C SER A 64 -11.59 0.43 -11.45
N THR A 65 -11.67 -0.45 -10.45
CA THR A 65 -11.01 -0.23 -9.14
C THR A 65 -9.48 -0.25 -9.23
N GLN A 66 -8.92 -0.66 -10.37
CA GLN A 66 -7.49 -0.47 -10.65
C GLN A 66 -7.07 1.01 -10.61
N GLU A 67 -8.00 1.93 -10.92
CA GLU A 67 -7.76 3.38 -10.88
C GLU A 67 -7.83 3.95 -9.45
N LEU A 68 -8.02 3.12 -8.42
CA LEU A 68 -8.15 3.51 -7.01
C LEU A 68 -6.92 3.00 -6.22
N PRO A 69 -5.76 3.67 -6.35
CA PRO A 69 -4.50 3.20 -5.75
C PRO A 69 -4.57 3.08 -4.23
N GLY A 70 -5.25 3.99 -3.53
CA GLY A 70 -5.38 3.93 -2.08
C GLY A 70 -6.13 2.68 -1.61
N LEU A 71 -7.20 2.31 -2.30
CA LEU A 71 -7.95 1.07 -2.06
C LEU A 71 -7.11 -0.17 -2.37
N ASN A 72 -6.39 -0.17 -3.50
CA ASN A 72 -5.56 -1.31 -3.89
C ASN A 72 -4.43 -1.54 -2.88
N LEU A 73 -3.82 -0.48 -2.33
CA LEU A 73 -2.86 -0.56 -1.24
C LEU A 73 -3.41 -1.32 -0.04
N ILE A 74 -4.61 -0.98 0.45
CA ILE A 74 -5.19 -1.68 1.60
C ILE A 74 -5.50 -3.15 1.29
N VAL A 75 -5.98 -3.44 0.07
CA VAL A 75 -6.27 -4.81 -0.37
C VAL A 75 -5.00 -5.65 -0.38
N ASP A 76 -3.95 -5.17 -1.03
CA ASP A 76 -2.70 -5.92 -1.20
C ASP A 76 -1.93 -6.02 0.12
N TRP A 77 -1.93 -4.95 0.93
CA TRP A 77 -1.33 -4.99 2.26
C TRP A 77 -2.02 -6.03 3.14
N ALA A 78 -3.36 -6.04 3.20
CA ALA A 78 -4.12 -7.03 3.97
C ALA A 78 -3.90 -8.48 3.48
N ARG A 79 -3.65 -8.68 2.18
CA ARG A 79 -3.31 -9.99 1.61
C ARG A 79 -1.88 -10.40 1.98
N ALA A 80 -0.92 -9.49 1.90
CA ALA A 80 0.48 -9.74 2.23
C ALA A 80 0.63 -10.21 3.68
N ILE A 81 -0.05 -9.54 4.63
CA ILE A 81 -0.07 -9.96 6.05
C ILE A 81 -1.06 -11.09 6.37
N ARG A 82 -1.71 -11.65 5.34
CA ARG A 82 -2.65 -12.78 5.43
C ARG A 82 -3.86 -12.51 6.32
N LEU A 83 -4.35 -11.28 6.42
CA LEU A 83 -5.63 -10.97 7.06
C LEU A 83 -6.82 -11.40 6.20
N VAL A 84 -6.65 -11.35 4.88
CA VAL A 84 -7.65 -11.78 3.90
C VAL A 84 -7.04 -12.76 2.90
N ARG A 85 -7.90 -13.53 2.23
CA ARG A 85 -7.51 -14.43 1.14
C ARG A 85 -8.57 -14.43 0.05
N VAL A 86 -8.14 -14.75 -1.17
CA VAL A 86 -9.07 -14.99 -2.28
C VAL A 86 -9.39 -16.48 -2.36
N VAL A 87 -10.66 -16.83 -2.29
CA VAL A 87 -11.17 -18.20 -2.43
C VAL A 87 -12.38 -18.19 -3.34
N LYS A 88 -12.33 -18.96 -4.43
CA LYS A 88 -13.43 -19.11 -5.40
C LYS A 88 -14.01 -17.76 -5.87
N GLY A 89 -13.14 -16.81 -6.24
CA GLY A 89 -13.53 -15.47 -6.71
C GLY A 89 -14.14 -14.57 -5.63
N ARG A 90 -13.87 -14.85 -4.35
CA ARG A 90 -14.29 -14.03 -3.22
C ARG A 90 -13.10 -13.66 -2.34
N ILE A 91 -13.07 -12.44 -1.84
CA ILE A 91 -12.12 -12.01 -0.82
C ILE A 91 -12.76 -12.20 0.56
N ALA A 92 -12.14 -13.01 1.42
CA ALA A 92 -12.68 -13.36 2.74
C ALA A 92 -11.61 -13.21 3.82
N ALA A 93 -12.03 -12.88 5.03
CA ALA A 93 -11.14 -12.82 6.18
C ALA A 93 -10.55 -14.21 6.49
N VAL A 94 -9.29 -14.23 6.91
CA VAL A 94 -8.62 -15.44 7.38
C VAL A 94 -8.93 -15.63 8.86
N GLN A 95 -9.87 -16.51 9.17
CA GLN A 95 -10.36 -16.73 10.54
C GLN A 95 -9.23 -17.00 11.56
N LYS A 96 -8.19 -17.74 11.17
CA LYS A 96 -7.02 -18.03 12.02
C LYS A 96 -6.30 -16.75 12.49
N ASN A 97 -6.31 -15.70 11.67
CA ASN A 97 -5.60 -14.46 11.95
C ASN A 97 -6.49 -13.37 12.56
N ARG A 98 -7.78 -13.66 12.83
CA ARG A 98 -8.73 -12.69 13.38
C ARG A 98 -8.31 -12.14 14.75
N ALA A 99 -7.60 -12.94 15.55
CA ALA A 99 -7.08 -12.49 16.84
C ALA A 99 -6.06 -11.35 16.69
N LEU A 100 -5.32 -11.28 15.57
CA LEU A 100 -4.32 -10.26 15.29
C LEU A 100 -4.92 -8.86 15.25
N LEU A 101 -6.20 -8.72 14.86
CA LEU A 101 -6.87 -7.43 14.80
C LEU A 101 -6.93 -6.72 16.16
N ARG A 102 -6.91 -7.47 17.26
CA ARG A 102 -6.92 -6.97 18.65
C ARG A 102 -5.53 -6.86 19.28
N ARG A 103 -4.47 -7.05 18.50
CA ARG A 103 -3.08 -7.01 18.96
C ARG A 103 -2.32 -5.96 18.15
N PRO A 104 -2.43 -4.67 18.48
CA PRO A 104 -1.98 -3.58 17.63
C PRO A 104 -0.47 -3.62 17.33
N LEU A 105 0.36 -3.97 18.31
CA LEU A 105 1.81 -4.10 18.11
C LEU A 105 2.14 -5.28 17.18
N GLU A 106 1.63 -6.49 17.46
CA GLU A 106 1.85 -7.65 16.57
C GLU A 106 1.33 -7.40 15.14
N LEU A 107 0.23 -6.66 15.01
CA LEU A 107 -0.32 -6.29 13.70
C LEU A 107 0.59 -5.27 12.99
N TRP A 108 1.13 -4.30 13.73
CA TRP A 108 2.08 -3.33 13.21
C TRP A 108 3.36 -4.00 12.73
N ASP A 109 3.94 -4.89 13.53
CA ASP A 109 5.15 -5.64 13.19
C ASP A 109 4.96 -6.39 11.87
N ARG A 110 3.85 -7.13 11.73
CA ARG A 110 3.51 -7.84 10.48
C ARG A 110 3.33 -6.90 9.29
N ALA A 111 2.67 -5.76 9.51
CA ALA A 111 2.42 -4.78 8.47
C ALA A 111 3.73 -4.15 7.99
N PHE A 112 4.65 -3.88 8.91
CA PHE A 112 5.97 -3.33 8.65
C PHE A 112 6.89 -4.36 7.96
N GLU A 113 6.89 -5.61 8.40
CA GLU A 113 7.68 -6.72 7.80
C GLU A 113 7.43 -6.89 6.29
N VAL A 114 6.20 -6.62 5.83
CA VAL A 114 5.86 -6.76 4.40
C VAL A 114 5.94 -5.45 3.62
N PHE A 115 6.20 -4.32 4.28
CA PHE A 115 6.08 -2.99 3.67
C PHE A 115 6.97 -2.83 2.43
N GLY A 116 8.23 -3.29 2.48
CA GLY A 116 9.16 -3.25 1.35
C GLY A 116 8.64 -4.00 0.11
N SER A 117 7.80 -5.02 0.29
CA SER A 117 7.20 -5.78 -0.82
C SER A 117 6.02 -5.09 -1.52
N LEU A 118 5.54 -3.95 -1.01
CA LEU A 118 4.38 -3.23 -1.54
C LEU A 118 4.73 -2.20 -2.62
N GLY A 119 5.98 -2.16 -3.11
CA GLY A 119 6.48 -1.17 -4.05
C GLY A 119 5.61 -1.00 -5.30
N GLU A 120 5.23 -2.09 -5.97
CA GLU A 120 4.36 -2.06 -7.15
C GLU A 120 2.96 -1.49 -6.86
N THR A 121 2.46 -1.63 -5.63
CA THR A 121 1.14 -1.12 -5.24
C THR A 121 1.21 0.35 -4.83
N ILE A 122 2.31 0.77 -4.17
CA ILE A 122 2.51 2.14 -3.66
C ILE A 122 2.94 3.08 -4.78
N CYS A 123 3.90 2.66 -5.58
CA CYS A 123 4.48 3.47 -6.64
C CYS A 123 3.75 3.21 -7.95
N TYR A 124 2.93 4.18 -8.37
CA TYR A 124 2.22 4.09 -9.63
C TYR A 124 3.14 4.37 -10.82
N GLY A 125 3.27 3.40 -11.72
CA GLY A 125 4.03 3.52 -12.98
C GLY A 125 5.44 2.94 -12.91
N ASP A 126 6.06 2.81 -14.08
CA ASP A 126 7.39 2.21 -14.26
C ASP A 126 8.50 3.20 -13.83
N THR A 127 8.66 3.37 -12.52
CA THR A 127 9.69 4.25 -11.95
C THR A 127 10.80 3.41 -11.31
N PRO A 128 12.06 3.90 -11.24
CA PRO A 128 13.11 3.21 -10.48
C PRO A 128 12.69 2.91 -9.03
N LEU A 129 11.91 3.82 -8.41
CA LEU A 129 11.39 3.64 -7.06
C LEU A 129 10.37 2.51 -6.92
N SER A 130 9.58 2.19 -7.96
CA SER A 130 8.64 1.06 -7.89
C SER A 130 9.36 -0.28 -7.92
N VAL A 131 10.49 -0.35 -8.64
CA VAL A 131 11.32 -1.57 -8.77
C VAL A 131 12.23 -1.73 -7.56
N GLU A 132 12.93 -0.67 -7.18
CA GLU A 132 13.92 -0.64 -6.09
C GLU A 132 13.30 -0.13 -4.78
N PHE A 133 12.02 -0.40 -4.55
CA PHE A 133 11.26 0.13 -3.41
C PHE A 133 11.84 -0.33 -2.07
N GLU A 134 12.11 -1.64 -1.93
CA GLU A 134 12.64 -2.22 -0.70
C GLU A 134 14.02 -1.63 -0.35
N PRO A 135 15.03 -1.63 -1.25
CA PRO A 135 16.31 -0.96 -1.00
C PRO A 135 16.17 0.54 -0.66
N ALA A 136 15.27 1.25 -1.34
CA ALA A 136 15.06 2.67 -1.11
C ALA A 136 14.44 2.96 0.27
N MET A 137 13.50 2.12 0.71
CA MET A 137 12.91 2.22 2.05
C MET A 137 13.88 1.78 3.14
N ASP A 138 14.71 0.77 2.91
CA ASP A 138 15.77 0.39 3.86
C ASP A 138 16.76 1.53 4.10
N ALA A 139 17.17 2.23 3.04
CA ALA A 139 18.04 3.40 3.13
C ALA A 139 17.38 4.55 3.91
N LEU A 140 16.11 4.83 3.61
CA LEU A 140 15.33 5.86 4.32
C LEU A 140 15.17 5.53 5.80
N LEU A 141 14.77 4.30 6.13
CA LEU A 141 14.56 3.86 7.51
C LEU A 141 15.86 3.85 8.29
N SER A 142 16.95 3.36 7.70
CA SER A 142 18.29 3.40 8.30
C SER A 142 18.70 4.83 8.64
N SER A 143 18.38 5.80 7.77
CA SER A 143 18.64 7.21 8.01
C SER A 143 17.79 7.76 9.16
N LEU A 144 16.51 7.41 9.22
CA LEU A 144 15.59 7.81 10.30
C LEU A 144 16.00 7.24 11.68
N TYR A 145 16.59 6.04 11.72
CA TYR A 145 17.18 5.50 12.95
C TYR A 145 18.37 6.32 13.45
N GLY A 146 19.06 7.03 12.56
CA GLY A 146 20.14 7.95 12.91
C GLY A 146 19.66 9.28 13.51
N GLY A 147 18.36 9.61 13.39
CA GLY A 147 17.76 10.84 13.90
C GLY A 147 16.69 11.41 12.97
N PRO A 148 16.07 12.54 13.33
CA PRO A 148 15.08 13.19 12.48
C PRO A 148 15.69 13.59 11.13
N LEU A 149 15.01 13.22 10.03
CA LEU A 149 15.34 13.70 8.69
C LEU A 149 14.37 14.78 8.25
N ARG A 150 14.88 15.76 7.51
CA ARG A 150 14.03 16.65 6.74
C ARG A 150 13.47 15.93 5.52
N ILE A 151 12.36 16.44 4.98
CA ILE A 151 11.69 15.83 3.83
C ILE A 151 12.58 15.83 2.58
N ASP A 152 13.34 16.90 2.34
CA ASP A 152 14.29 17.00 1.22
C ASP A 152 15.42 15.96 1.32
N GLU A 153 15.93 15.73 2.52
CA GLU A 153 16.93 14.68 2.79
C GLU A 153 16.35 13.27 2.59
N ALA A 154 15.14 13.04 3.09
CA ALA A 154 14.42 11.78 2.90
C ALA A 154 14.20 11.47 1.41
N CYS A 155 13.79 12.48 0.63
CA CYS A 155 13.66 12.38 -0.82
C CYS A 155 15.00 12.05 -1.50
N ALA A 156 16.08 12.72 -1.10
CA ALA A 156 17.40 12.52 -1.68
C ALA A 156 17.92 11.09 -1.44
N VAL A 157 17.87 10.62 -0.19
CA VAL A 157 18.30 9.25 0.19
C VAL A 157 17.50 8.20 -0.57
N THR A 158 16.17 8.35 -0.61
CA THR A 158 15.28 7.42 -1.30
C THR A 158 15.56 7.40 -2.81
N TRP A 159 15.76 8.58 -3.42
CA TRP A 159 16.07 8.71 -4.84
C TRP A 159 17.43 8.11 -5.21
N GLU A 160 18.45 8.39 -4.42
CA GLU A 160 19.80 7.85 -4.65
C GLU A 160 19.80 6.33 -4.57
N ALA A 161 19.21 5.75 -3.52
CA ALA A 161 19.09 4.31 -3.36
C ALA A 161 18.32 3.66 -4.52
N ALA A 162 17.21 4.27 -4.95
CA ALA A 162 16.39 3.73 -6.05
C ALA A 162 17.07 3.86 -7.43
N THR A 163 17.96 4.83 -7.62
CA THR A 163 18.58 5.09 -8.93
C THR A 163 20.01 4.56 -9.06
N LEU A 164 20.65 4.20 -7.95
CA LEU A 164 22.01 3.65 -7.92
C LEU A 164 22.21 2.47 -8.89
N PRO A 165 21.30 1.48 -9.01
CA PRO A 165 21.46 0.38 -9.97
C PRO A 165 21.46 0.81 -11.44
N TYR A 166 20.98 2.02 -11.74
CA TYR A 166 20.83 2.58 -13.08
C TYR A 166 21.87 3.65 -13.40
N ALA A 167 22.79 3.95 -12.48
CA ALA A 167 23.87 4.89 -12.71
C ALA A 167 24.84 4.34 -13.77
N ILE A 168 24.85 4.96 -14.96
CA ILE A 168 25.84 4.65 -15.99
C ILE A 168 27.13 5.39 -15.63
N GLU A 169 28.18 4.65 -15.25
CA GLU A 169 29.54 5.22 -15.22
C GLU A 169 29.86 5.78 -16.60
N ARG A 170 30.30 7.04 -16.66
CA ARG A 170 30.62 7.73 -17.92
C ARG A 170 31.44 6.82 -18.82
N ALA A 171 31.07 6.75 -20.10
CA ALA A 171 31.84 6.05 -21.12
C ALA A 171 33.33 6.46 -21.00
N PRO A 172 34.27 5.50 -21.05
CA PRO A 172 35.69 5.82 -20.98
C PRO A 172 36.00 6.85 -22.07
N VAL A 173 36.69 7.92 -21.67
CA VAL A 173 37.10 8.98 -22.58
C VAL A 173 37.96 8.32 -23.66
N ALA A 174 37.47 8.31 -24.91
CA ALA A 174 38.26 7.81 -26.03
C ALA A 174 39.52 8.69 -26.15
N HIS A 175 40.68 8.07 -25.97
CA HIS A 175 42.00 8.68 -26.18
C HIS A 175 42.31 8.81 -27.67
#